data_AF-A0A9D4SXC6-F1
#
_entry.id   AF-A0A9D4SXC6-F1
#
_cell.length_a   1.000
_cell.length_b   1.000
_cell.length_c   1.000
_cell.angle_alpha   90.00
_cell.angle_beta   90.00
_cell.angle_gamma   90.00
#
_symmetry.space_group_name_H-M   'P 1'
#
loop_
_entity.id
_entity.type
_entity.pdbx_description
1 polymer ?
#
loop_
_entity_poly.entity_id
_entity_poly.type
_entity_poly.pdbx_seq_one_letter_code
_entity_poly.pdbx_strand_id
1 'polypeptide(L)'
;MRRGAAGVERQHLPDAGQVPRLRKPVRHAFLSTCAALTDLHCRRMLLNYLGWRVVALLGPATTVEMMNARHSFYMAKFGAEDQPQLLGFCFEQAARMLPVAVGRMALRAVGGADSAQRLVSRMVEEIRASLLLLLKGSDVSWLNEQSKEVAIAKIRRLRLIQQPVNSTALEWEPPELHPESSFGTNVVILLSARAEQSWMRLGKYNHLDRLPVPQLRMAVSYDVYRNAIDL
;
A
#
# COMPACT_ATOMS: atom_id res chain seq x y z
N MET A 1 -54.54 -7.93 30.53
CA MET A 1 -54.25 -6.82 29.59
C MET A 1 -52.98 -6.10 30.03
N ARG A 2 -52.13 -5.71 29.05
CA ARG A 2 -50.82 -4.98 29.13
C ARG A 2 -49.63 -5.86 29.54
N ARG A 3 -48.75 -6.34 28.63
CA ARG A 3 -47.66 -5.64 27.86
C ARG A 3 -46.89 -4.66 28.76
N GLY A 4 -45.58 -4.70 28.97
CA GLY A 4 -44.45 -5.29 28.28
C GLY A 4 -43.33 -4.23 28.25
N ALA A 5 -42.08 -4.57 28.58
CA ALA A 5 -40.86 -3.86 28.16
C ALA A 5 -39.63 -4.59 28.73
N ALA A 6 -39.07 -5.51 27.93
CA ALA A 6 -37.73 -6.05 28.16
C ALA A 6 -36.71 -4.96 27.83
N GLY A 7 -35.74 -4.75 28.74
CA GLY A 7 -34.63 -3.84 28.56
C GLY A 7 -33.74 -4.30 27.40
N VAL A 8 -33.60 -3.45 26.39
CA VAL A 8 -32.65 -3.64 25.29
C VAL A 8 -31.28 -3.15 25.77
N GLU A 9 -30.42 -4.10 26.08
CA GLU A 9 -29.01 -3.88 26.37
C GLU A 9 -28.30 -3.40 25.07
N ARG A 10 -27.79 -2.16 25.10
CA ARG A 10 -27.08 -1.56 23.96
C ARG A 10 -25.74 -2.25 23.78
N GLN A 11 -25.66 -3.23 22.89
CA GLN A 11 -24.39 -3.79 22.43
C GLN A 11 -23.61 -2.70 21.66
N HIS A 12 -22.44 -2.34 22.19
CA HIS A 12 -21.47 -1.46 21.54
C HIS A 12 -21.04 -2.05 20.19
N LEU A 13 -21.30 -1.33 19.09
CA LEU A 13 -20.62 -1.56 17.83
C LEU A 13 -19.13 -1.19 18.01
N PRO A 14 -18.18 -1.96 17.45
CA PRO A 14 -16.78 -1.57 17.43
C PRO A 14 -16.56 -0.40 16.46
N ASP A 15 -15.94 0.66 16.97
CA ASP A 15 -15.55 1.85 16.22
C ASP A 15 -14.75 1.51 14.96
N ALA A 16 -15.35 1.82 13.80
CA ALA A 16 -14.68 1.88 12.52
C ALA A 16 -13.71 3.08 12.48
N GLY A 17 -12.55 2.97 13.13
CA GLY A 17 -11.58 4.06 13.18
C GLY A 17 -10.17 3.72 13.65
N GLN A 18 -9.89 2.49 14.06
CA GLN A 18 -8.54 2.14 14.53
C GLN A 18 -7.67 1.61 13.38
N VAL A 19 -6.98 2.56 12.72
CA VAL A 19 -5.70 2.33 12.00
C VAL A 19 -4.86 1.30 12.80
N PRO A 20 -4.11 0.36 12.18
CA PRO A 20 -3.28 -0.58 12.91
C PRO A 20 -2.14 0.21 13.54
N ARG A 21 -2.42 0.76 14.72
CA ARG A 21 -1.42 1.33 15.56
C ARG A 21 -0.63 0.13 16.08
N LEU A 22 0.68 0.03 15.78
CA LEU A 22 1.58 -0.93 16.45
C LEU A 22 1.13 -1.09 17.90
N ARG A 23 0.95 -2.33 18.39
CA ARG A 23 0.39 -2.61 19.71
C ARG A 23 1.01 -1.65 20.74
N LYS A 24 0.18 -0.92 21.50
CA LYS A 24 0.57 0.13 22.46
C LYS A 24 1.87 -0.14 23.24
N PRO A 25 2.13 -1.36 23.79
CA PRO A 25 3.38 -1.62 24.53
C PRO A 25 4.65 -1.55 23.67
N VAL A 26 4.60 -1.99 22.41
CA VAL A 26 5.77 -1.99 21.50
C VAL A 26 6.14 -0.57 21.08
N ARG A 27 5.15 0.31 20.89
CA ARG A 27 5.38 1.73 20.57
C ARG A 27 6.09 2.45 21.68
N HIS A 28 5.61 2.27 22.91
CA HIS A 28 6.17 2.97 24.05
C HIS A 28 7.60 2.51 24.32
N ALA A 29 7.84 1.20 24.32
CA ALA A 29 9.19 0.65 24.48
C ALA A 29 10.14 1.17 23.39
N PHE A 30 9.76 1.04 22.11
CA PHE A 30 10.58 1.51 20.99
C PHE A 30 10.87 3.01 21.05
N LEU A 31 9.85 3.85 21.25
CA LEU A 31 10.04 5.30 21.31
C LEU A 31 10.86 5.72 22.54
N SER A 32 10.69 5.04 23.68
CA SER A 32 11.49 5.29 24.88
C SER A 32 12.96 4.90 24.68
N THR A 33 13.25 3.78 24.01
CA THR A 33 14.61 3.39 23.65
C THR A 33 15.21 4.37 22.66
N CYS A 34 14.46 4.81 21.64
CA CYS A 34 14.93 5.83 20.70
C CYS A 34 15.22 7.17 21.39
N ALA A 35 14.40 7.56 22.38
CA ALA A 35 14.64 8.77 23.17
C ALA A 35 15.91 8.64 24.04
N ALA A 36 16.18 7.46 24.61
CA ALA A 36 17.42 7.21 25.34
C ALA A 36 18.67 7.26 24.44
N LEU A 37 18.54 6.96 23.14
CA LEU A 37 19.63 7.03 22.17
C LEU A 37 19.96 8.46 21.69
N THR A 38 19.24 9.49 22.14
CA THR A 38 19.56 10.89 21.80
C THR A 38 20.57 11.54 22.76
N ASP A 39 20.96 10.85 23.84
CA ASP A 39 22.02 11.30 24.75
C ASP A 39 23.33 11.56 24.00
N LEU A 40 24.12 12.52 24.49
CA LEU A 40 25.29 13.11 23.81
C LEU A 40 26.29 12.07 23.27
N HIS A 41 26.46 10.95 23.99
CA HIS A 41 27.37 9.85 23.64
C HIS A 41 26.90 9.03 22.43
N CYS A 42 25.59 9.02 22.14
CA CYS A 42 24.98 8.30 21.03
C CYS A 42 24.69 9.19 19.82
N ARG A 43 24.81 10.53 19.95
CA ARG A 43 24.46 11.48 18.88
C ARG A 43 25.25 11.26 17.59
N ARG A 44 26.58 11.04 17.68
CA ARG A 44 27.42 10.79 16.49
C ARG A 44 27.02 9.48 15.80
N MET A 45 26.78 8.42 16.57
CA MET A 45 26.31 7.14 16.03
C MET A 45 24.96 7.28 15.34
N LEU A 46 24.02 8.00 15.95
CA LEU A 46 22.71 8.26 15.38
C LEU A 46 22.81 9.05 14.08
N LEU A 47 23.62 10.12 14.05
CA LEU A 47 23.85 10.92 12.83
C LEU A 47 24.51 10.11 11.72
N ASN A 48 25.51 9.27 12.04
CA ASN A 48 26.13 8.38 11.06
C ASN A 48 25.11 7.38 10.49
N TYR A 49 24.26 6.80 11.35
CA TYR A 49 23.21 5.91 10.92
C TYR A 49 22.19 6.62 10.01
N LEU A 50 21.68 7.78 10.42
CA LEU A 50 20.73 8.58 9.62
C LEU A 50 21.34 9.01 8.28
N GLY A 51 22.58 9.50 8.29
CA GLY A 51 23.34 9.83 7.09
C GLY A 51 23.47 8.63 6.16
N TRP A 52 23.82 7.46 6.70
CA TRP A 52 23.85 6.21 5.94
C TRP A 52 22.49 5.84 5.34
N ARG A 53 21.38 6.05 6.05
CA ARG A 53 20.02 5.80 5.51
C ARG A 53 19.73 6.69 4.30
N VAL A 54 20.19 7.94 4.30
CA VAL A 54 20.05 8.86 3.16
C VAL A 54 20.94 8.41 2.01
N VAL A 55 22.21 8.13 2.27
CA VAL A 55 23.17 7.65 1.25
C VAL A 55 22.70 6.34 0.61
N ALA A 56 22.24 5.36 1.40
CA ALA A 56 21.75 4.08 0.88
C ALA A 56 20.48 4.22 0.03
N LEU A 57 19.66 5.25 0.31
CA LEU A 57 18.43 5.54 -0.44
C LEU A 57 18.72 6.30 -1.75
N LEU A 58 19.55 7.34 -1.69
CA LEU A 58 19.76 8.28 -2.80
C LEU A 58 21.03 8.01 -3.62
N GLY A 59 22.06 7.43 -3.02
CA GLY A 59 23.35 7.17 -3.69
C GLY A 59 23.24 6.43 -5.04
N PRO A 60 22.39 5.39 -5.18
CA PRO A 60 22.22 4.72 -6.48
C PRO A 60 21.65 5.62 -7.58
N ALA A 61 21.06 6.76 -7.23
CA ALA A 61 20.55 7.76 -8.18
C ALA A 61 21.57 8.87 -8.47
N THR A 62 22.78 8.83 -7.89
CA THR A 62 23.80 9.86 -8.06
C THR A 62 24.94 9.42 -8.96
N THR A 63 25.59 8.28 -8.65
CA THR A 63 26.78 7.82 -9.40
C THR A 63 26.78 6.31 -9.62
N VAL A 64 27.53 5.87 -10.63
CA VAL A 64 27.69 4.44 -10.98
C VAL A 64 28.38 3.67 -9.85
N GLU A 65 29.34 4.28 -9.16
CA GLU A 65 30.05 3.65 -8.04
C GLU A 65 29.09 3.34 -6.89
N MET A 66 28.17 4.25 -6.59
CA MET A 66 27.15 4.04 -5.54
C MET A 66 26.10 3.01 -5.96
N MET A 67 25.74 2.97 -7.25
CA MET A 67 24.90 1.91 -7.81
C MET A 67 25.58 0.54 -7.66
N ASN A 68 26.87 0.45 -8.02
CA ASN A 68 27.68 -0.78 -7.91
C ASN A 68 27.85 -1.22 -6.46
N ALA A 69 28.14 -0.29 -5.54
CA ALA A 69 28.27 -0.59 -4.11
C ALA A 69 26.98 -1.17 -3.51
N ARG A 70 25.81 -0.62 -3.88
CA ARG A 70 24.52 -1.18 -3.50
C ARG A 70 24.29 -2.56 -4.08
N HIS A 71 24.69 -2.76 -5.34
CA HIS A 71 24.59 -4.05 -6.00
C HIS A 71 25.43 -5.11 -5.27
N SER A 72 26.71 -4.86 -5.03
CA SER A 72 27.59 -5.76 -4.26
C SER A 72 27.03 -6.11 -2.88
N PHE A 73 26.42 -5.16 -2.18
CA PHE A 73 25.74 -5.43 -0.92
C PHE A 73 24.55 -6.40 -1.09
N TYR A 74 23.75 -6.25 -2.15
CA TYR A 74 22.63 -7.16 -2.43
C TYR A 74 23.06 -8.52 -2.97
N MET A 75 24.17 -8.64 -3.70
CA MET A 75 24.82 -9.93 -4.00
C MET A 75 25.12 -10.66 -2.69
N ALA A 76 25.87 -10.02 -1.80
CA ALA A 76 26.29 -10.65 -0.55
C ALA A 76 25.11 -11.05 0.34
N LYS A 77 24.03 -10.25 0.34
CA LYS A 77 22.88 -10.48 1.21
C LYS A 77 21.85 -11.46 0.63
N PHE A 78 21.60 -11.41 -0.68
CA PHE A 78 20.48 -12.09 -1.32
C PHE A 78 20.90 -13.06 -2.42
N GLY A 79 22.19 -13.14 -2.76
CA GLY A 79 22.70 -14.00 -3.82
C GLY A 79 22.21 -13.62 -5.21
N ALA A 80 21.86 -12.35 -5.45
CA ALA A 80 21.54 -11.94 -6.82
C ALA A 80 22.80 -12.07 -7.70
N GLU A 81 22.63 -12.36 -8.99
CA GLU A 81 23.75 -12.75 -9.86
C GLU A 81 24.19 -11.62 -10.81
N ASP A 82 23.24 -10.82 -11.33
CA ASP A 82 23.53 -9.79 -12.34
C ASP A 82 23.12 -8.38 -11.91
N GLN A 83 23.95 -7.40 -12.28
CA GLN A 83 23.60 -5.99 -12.13
C GLN A 83 22.41 -5.68 -13.05
N PRO A 84 21.33 -5.06 -12.53
CA PRO A 84 20.22 -4.70 -13.39
C PRO A 84 20.75 -3.78 -14.50
N GLN A 85 20.42 -4.13 -15.75
CA GLN A 85 20.68 -3.28 -16.91
C GLN A 85 20.15 -1.87 -16.63
N LEU A 86 20.82 -0.84 -17.12
CA LEU A 86 20.46 0.56 -16.84
C LEU A 86 18.97 0.83 -17.10
N LEU A 87 18.44 0.29 -18.21
CA LEU A 87 17.01 0.39 -18.55
C LEU A 87 16.11 -0.25 -17.48
N GLY A 88 16.46 -1.42 -16.97
CA GLY A 88 15.75 -2.09 -15.90
C GLY A 88 15.75 -1.26 -14.61
N PHE A 89 16.91 -0.72 -14.23
CA PHE A 89 17.01 0.17 -13.07
C PHE A 89 16.14 1.43 -13.23
N CYS A 90 16.23 2.12 -14.37
CA CYS A 90 15.42 3.31 -14.65
C CYS A 90 13.93 3.01 -14.60
N PHE A 91 13.49 1.89 -15.20
CA PHE A 91 12.11 1.44 -15.16
C PHE A 91 11.64 1.17 -13.73
N GLU A 92 12.43 0.46 -12.92
CA GLU A 92 12.11 0.20 -11.52
C GLU A 92 11.99 1.48 -10.70
N GLN A 93 12.87 2.46 -10.92
CA GLN A 93 12.79 3.76 -10.24
C GLN A 93 11.52 4.51 -10.65
N ALA A 94 11.21 4.57 -11.94
CA ALA A 94 9.98 5.19 -12.44
C ALA A 94 8.72 4.50 -11.88
N ALA A 95 8.68 3.16 -11.89
CA ALA A 95 7.58 2.37 -11.34
C ALA A 95 7.39 2.58 -9.82
N ARG A 96 8.49 2.73 -9.08
CA ARG A 96 8.47 2.99 -7.63
C ARG A 96 7.96 4.38 -7.29
N MET A 97 8.38 5.38 -8.06
CA MET A 97 8.10 6.79 -7.79
C MET A 97 6.76 7.24 -8.39
N LEU A 98 6.40 6.72 -9.57
CA LEU A 98 5.21 7.08 -10.34
C LEU A 98 4.31 5.85 -10.63
N PRO A 99 3.93 5.07 -9.61
CA PRO A 99 3.28 3.76 -9.81
C PRO A 99 2.00 3.80 -10.64
N VAL A 100 1.15 4.81 -10.42
CA VAL A 100 -0.13 4.94 -11.11
C VAL A 100 0.07 5.31 -12.59
N ALA A 101 1.00 6.23 -12.87
CA ALA A 101 1.29 6.66 -14.23
C ALA A 101 1.87 5.51 -15.06
N VAL A 102 2.88 4.81 -14.52
CA VAL A 102 3.49 3.68 -15.23
C VAL A 102 2.52 2.50 -15.36
N GLY A 103 1.72 2.19 -14.33
CA GLY A 103 0.68 1.16 -14.40
C GLY A 103 -0.37 1.45 -15.48
N ARG A 104 -0.79 2.72 -15.62
CA ARG A 104 -1.72 3.15 -16.69
C ARG A 104 -1.11 2.96 -18.07
N MET A 105 0.16 3.33 -18.24
CA MET A 105 0.86 3.14 -19.51
C MET A 105 0.94 1.65 -19.87
N ALA A 106 1.25 0.79 -18.90
CA ALA A 106 1.28 -0.66 -19.10
C ALA A 106 -0.10 -1.21 -19.51
N LEU A 107 -1.18 -0.81 -18.83
CA LEU A 107 -2.54 -1.25 -19.18
C LEU A 107 -2.97 -0.80 -20.59
N ARG A 108 -2.58 0.41 -21.01
CA ARG A 108 -2.88 0.90 -22.37
C ARG A 108 -2.07 0.17 -23.44
N ALA A 109 -0.85 -0.25 -23.12
CA ALA A 109 0.00 -0.99 -24.04
C ALA A 109 -0.49 -2.43 -24.25
N VAL A 110 -1.13 -3.04 -23.24
CA VAL A 110 -1.74 -4.37 -23.35
C VAL A 110 -3.11 -4.23 -24.02
N GLY A 111 -3.21 -4.61 -25.29
CA GLY A 111 -4.48 -4.68 -26.00
C GLY A 111 -5.50 -5.57 -25.26
N GLY A 112 -6.75 -5.11 -25.15
CA GLY A 112 -7.82 -5.87 -24.48
C GLY A 112 -7.89 -5.71 -22.96
N ALA A 113 -7.23 -4.71 -22.36
CA ALA A 113 -7.35 -4.45 -20.92
C ALA A 113 -8.80 -4.32 -20.44
N ASP A 114 -9.69 -3.68 -21.23
CA ASP A 114 -11.11 -3.53 -20.89
C ASP A 114 -11.88 -4.85 -20.86
N SER A 115 -11.52 -5.83 -21.72
CA SER A 115 -12.17 -7.15 -21.70
C SER A 115 -11.63 -8.00 -20.54
N ALA A 116 -10.32 -7.93 -20.28
CA ALA A 116 -9.70 -8.58 -19.14
C ALA A 116 -10.27 -8.08 -17.81
N GLN A 117 -10.43 -6.76 -17.63
CA GLN A 117 -11.02 -6.18 -16.44
C GLN A 117 -12.47 -6.64 -16.22
N ARG A 118 -13.28 -6.70 -17.28
CA ARG A 118 -14.65 -7.21 -17.21
C ARG A 118 -14.72 -8.68 -16.83
N LEU A 119 -13.81 -9.50 -17.37
CA LEU A 119 -13.73 -10.92 -17.02
C LEU A 119 -13.37 -11.10 -15.55
N VAL A 120 -12.34 -10.40 -15.08
CA VAL A 120 -11.90 -10.44 -13.68
C VAL A 120 -13.01 -9.98 -12.74
N SER A 121 -13.72 -8.90 -13.06
CA SER A 121 -14.85 -8.42 -12.26
C SER A 121 -15.98 -9.45 -12.18
N ARG A 122 -16.25 -10.18 -13.26
CA ARG A 122 -17.21 -11.28 -13.25
C ARG A 122 -16.75 -12.42 -12.33
N MET A 123 -15.50 -12.85 -12.45
CA MET A 123 -14.94 -13.91 -11.60
C MET A 123 -14.99 -13.55 -10.11
N VAL A 124 -14.70 -12.29 -9.76
CA VAL A 124 -14.78 -11.81 -8.38
C VAL A 124 -16.22 -11.88 -7.86
N GLU A 125 -17.21 -11.48 -8.66
CA GLU A 125 -18.62 -11.57 -8.28
C GLU A 125 -19.13 -13.02 -8.18
N GLU A 126 -18.65 -13.92 -9.03
CA GLU A 126 -18.93 -15.36 -8.94
C GLU A 126 -18.37 -15.94 -7.63
N ILE A 127 -17.10 -15.66 -7.31
CA ILE A 127 -16.47 -16.10 -6.06
C ILE A 127 -17.23 -15.56 -4.85
N ARG A 128 -17.63 -14.28 -4.91
CA ARG A 128 -18.44 -13.64 -3.86
C ARG A 128 -19.78 -14.33 -3.67
N ALA A 129 -20.47 -14.67 -4.75
CA ALA A 129 -21.73 -15.39 -4.71
C ALA A 129 -21.56 -16.80 -4.10
N SER A 130 -20.54 -17.54 -4.53
CA SER A 130 -20.21 -18.85 -3.96
C SER A 130 -19.91 -18.77 -2.46
N LEU A 131 -19.13 -17.77 -2.02
CA LEU A 131 -18.83 -17.57 -0.60
C LEU A 131 -20.08 -17.26 0.23
N LEU A 132 -21.02 -16.47 -0.32
CA LEU A 132 -22.30 -16.19 0.32
C LEU A 132 -23.19 -17.44 0.40
N LEU A 133 -23.17 -18.32 -0.60
CA LEU A 133 -23.89 -19.59 -0.56
C LEU A 133 -23.31 -20.52 0.51
N LEU A 134 -21.97 -20.65 0.58
CA LEU A 134 -21.29 -21.45 1.59
C LEU A 134 -21.66 -21.01 3.02
N LEU A 135 -21.69 -19.69 3.28
CA LEU A 135 -22.04 -19.17 4.61
C LEU A 135 -23.51 -19.37 4.99
N LYS A 136 -24.41 -19.45 4.00
CA LYS A 136 -25.83 -19.73 4.21
C LYS A 136 -26.14 -21.23 4.30
N GLY A 137 -25.28 -22.06 3.72
CA GLY A 137 -25.41 -23.51 3.74
C GLY A 137 -25.14 -24.11 5.12
N SER A 138 -25.48 -25.39 5.26
CA SER A 138 -25.16 -26.20 6.43
C SER A 138 -23.68 -26.57 6.53
N ASP A 139 -22.91 -26.36 5.46
CA ASP A 139 -21.51 -26.80 5.34
C ASP A 139 -20.57 -26.09 6.32
N VAL A 140 -20.96 -24.92 6.81
CA VAL A 140 -20.19 -24.14 7.79
C VAL A 140 -20.82 -24.26 9.18
N SER A 141 -20.72 -25.46 9.76
CA SER A 141 -21.28 -25.81 11.07
C SER A 141 -20.49 -25.25 12.27
N TRP A 142 -19.24 -24.86 12.04
CA TRP A 142 -18.36 -24.32 13.10
C TRP A 142 -18.60 -22.83 13.40
N LEU A 143 -19.35 -22.11 12.56
CA LEU A 143 -19.77 -20.72 12.82
C LEU A 143 -21.18 -20.70 13.39
N ASN A 144 -21.38 -19.90 14.45
CA ASN A 144 -22.72 -19.57 14.92
C ASN A 144 -23.41 -18.57 13.98
N GLU A 145 -24.74 -18.50 14.06
CA GLU A 145 -25.57 -17.66 13.17
C GLU A 145 -25.21 -16.17 13.24
N GLN A 146 -24.93 -15.66 14.43
CA GLN A 146 -24.51 -14.26 14.61
C GLN A 146 -23.20 -13.95 13.85
N SER A 147 -22.22 -14.85 13.87
CA SER A 147 -20.96 -14.67 13.15
C SER A 147 -21.15 -14.80 11.63
N LYS A 148 -22.06 -15.68 11.19
CA LYS A 148 -22.42 -15.80 9.76
C LYS A 148 -23.04 -14.50 9.25
N GLU A 149 -23.93 -13.86 10.01
CA GLU A 149 -24.54 -12.58 9.62
C GLU A 149 -23.49 -11.47 9.45
N VAL A 150 -22.54 -11.36 10.39
CA VAL A 150 -21.43 -10.39 10.30
C VAL A 150 -20.55 -10.67 9.09
N ALA A 151 -20.22 -11.94 8.83
CA ALA A 151 -19.42 -12.34 7.67
C ALA A 151 -20.15 -12.01 6.34
N ILE A 152 -21.44 -12.33 6.24
CA ILE A 152 -22.29 -12.00 5.09
C ILE A 152 -22.33 -10.48 4.88
N ALA A 153 -22.52 -9.69 5.94
CA ALA A 153 -22.53 -8.24 5.85
C ALA A 153 -21.18 -7.68 5.36
N LYS A 154 -20.07 -8.26 5.79
CA LYS A 154 -18.72 -7.89 5.34
C LYS A 154 -18.51 -8.22 3.86
N ILE A 155 -18.86 -9.42 3.42
CA ILE A 155 -18.74 -9.84 2.01
C ILE A 155 -19.65 -8.99 1.11
N ARG A 156 -20.86 -8.67 1.56
CA ARG A 156 -21.79 -7.77 0.84
C ARG A 156 -21.28 -6.34 0.69
N ARG A 157 -20.27 -5.94 1.46
CA ARG A 157 -19.64 -4.62 1.35
C ARG A 157 -18.25 -4.70 0.73
N LEU A 158 -17.81 -5.88 0.28
CA LEU A 158 -16.52 -6.07 -0.36
C LEU A 158 -16.50 -5.28 -1.67
N ARG A 159 -15.45 -4.48 -1.85
CA ARG A 159 -15.21 -3.70 -3.06
C ARG A 159 -14.09 -4.31 -3.88
N LEU A 160 -14.22 -4.20 -5.18
CA LEU A 160 -13.13 -4.48 -6.12
C LEU A 160 -12.61 -3.14 -6.62
N ILE A 161 -11.32 -2.88 -6.43
CA ILE A 161 -10.65 -1.68 -6.90
C ILE A 161 -9.73 -2.08 -8.06
N GLN A 162 -10.00 -1.54 -9.23
CA GLN A 162 -9.21 -1.72 -10.46
C GLN A 162 -8.79 -0.36 -11.01
N GLN A 163 -7.62 -0.28 -11.63
CA GLN A 163 -7.18 0.95 -12.28
C GLN A 163 -7.99 1.21 -13.56
N PRO A 164 -8.58 2.41 -13.75
CA PRO A 164 -9.32 2.71 -14.98
C PRO A 164 -8.37 2.78 -16.20
N VAL A 165 -8.68 2.03 -17.25
CA VAL A 165 -7.89 2.00 -18.51
C VAL A 165 -7.96 3.36 -19.23
N ASN A 166 -9.14 3.98 -19.25
CA ASN A 166 -9.44 5.17 -20.05
C ASN A 166 -9.53 6.47 -19.24
N SER A 167 -9.15 6.49 -17.95
CA SER A 167 -9.15 7.74 -17.17
C SER A 167 -7.96 8.62 -17.55
N THR A 168 -8.24 9.88 -17.90
CA THR A 168 -7.23 10.93 -18.06
C THR A 168 -6.79 11.50 -16.72
N ALA A 169 -7.68 11.53 -15.72
CA ALA A 169 -7.41 12.07 -14.40
C ALA A 169 -6.48 11.16 -13.59
N LEU A 170 -5.33 11.70 -13.20
CA LEU A 170 -4.54 11.19 -12.08
C LEU A 170 -5.04 11.88 -10.81
N GLU A 171 -5.29 11.14 -9.74
CA GLU A 171 -5.63 11.74 -8.43
C GLU A 171 -4.50 12.63 -7.88
N TRP A 172 -3.29 12.43 -8.40
CA TRP A 172 -2.11 13.22 -8.10
C TRP A 172 -1.34 13.48 -9.37
N GLU A 173 -1.18 14.75 -9.70
CA GLU A 173 -0.27 15.18 -10.74
C GLU A 173 1.13 15.26 -10.15
N PRO A 174 2.09 14.49 -10.70
CA PRO A 174 3.47 14.58 -10.25
C PRO A 174 4.03 15.98 -10.53
N PRO A 175 4.98 16.46 -9.70
CA PRO A 175 5.68 17.70 -9.98
C PRO A 175 6.41 17.62 -11.33
N GLU A 176 6.63 18.78 -11.94
CA GLU A 176 7.41 18.88 -13.15
C GLU A 176 8.82 18.35 -12.92
N LEU A 177 9.29 17.49 -13.82
CA LEU A 177 10.65 16.95 -13.81
C LEU A 177 11.48 17.75 -14.80
N HIS A 178 12.72 18.02 -14.43
CA HIS A 178 13.63 18.80 -15.26
C HIS A 178 14.61 17.86 -15.97
N PRO A 179 14.51 17.65 -17.29
CA PRO A 179 15.40 16.74 -18.03
C PRO A 179 16.87 17.18 -17.96
N GLU A 180 17.10 18.49 -17.86
CA GLU A 180 18.42 19.11 -17.77
C GLU A 180 19.06 18.95 -16.37
N SER A 181 18.28 18.54 -15.37
CA SER A 181 18.78 18.29 -14.01
C SER A 181 19.29 16.87 -13.85
N SER A 182 20.15 16.63 -12.86
CA SER A 182 20.62 15.28 -12.57
C SER A 182 19.46 14.36 -12.16
N PHE A 183 19.57 13.08 -12.49
CA PHE A 183 18.58 12.06 -12.11
C PHE A 183 18.27 12.08 -10.61
N GLY A 184 19.31 12.19 -9.76
CA GLY A 184 19.17 12.31 -8.31
C GLY A 184 18.33 13.52 -7.87
N THR A 185 18.42 14.65 -8.58
CA THR A 185 17.61 15.85 -8.28
C THR A 185 16.12 15.57 -8.52
N ASN A 186 15.79 14.96 -9.67
CA ASN A 186 14.41 14.57 -9.98
C ASN A 186 13.87 13.53 -8.98
N VAL A 187 14.72 12.60 -8.50
CA VAL A 187 14.34 11.66 -7.44
C VAL A 187 14.01 12.39 -6.13
N VAL A 188 14.80 13.39 -5.73
CA VAL A 188 14.55 14.18 -4.50
C VAL A 188 13.26 14.99 -4.63
N ILE A 189 13.00 15.62 -5.78
CA ILE A 189 11.76 16.34 -6.07
C ILE A 189 10.55 15.42 -5.87
N LEU A 190 10.58 14.23 -6.48
CA LEU A 190 9.48 13.27 -6.38
C LEU A 190 9.29 12.73 -4.95
N LEU A 191 10.38 12.47 -4.21
CA LEU A 191 10.30 12.04 -2.81
C LEU A 191 9.69 13.12 -1.92
N SER A 192 10.08 14.38 -2.13
CA SER A 192 9.59 15.53 -1.36
C SER A 192 8.09 15.74 -1.62
N ALA A 193 7.67 15.77 -2.89
CA ALA A 193 6.27 15.89 -3.26
C ALA A 193 5.41 14.75 -2.69
N ARG A 194 5.93 13.51 -2.67
CA ARG A 194 5.23 12.37 -2.05
C ARG A 194 5.13 12.49 -0.53
N ALA A 195 6.16 13.00 0.13
CA ALA A 195 6.14 13.28 1.57
C ALA A 195 5.11 14.36 1.90
N GLU A 196 5.13 15.49 1.17
CA GLU A 196 4.14 16.56 1.31
C GLU A 196 2.72 16.06 1.07
N GLN A 197 2.51 15.26 0.03
CA GLN A 197 1.21 14.64 -0.23
C GLN A 197 0.77 13.76 0.95
N SER A 198 1.70 13.03 1.57
CA SER A 198 1.41 12.20 2.74
C SER A 198 1.04 13.06 3.96
N TRP A 199 1.69 14.21 4.13
CA TRP A 199 1.39 15.17 5.20
C TRP A 199 0.05 15.85 4.98
N MET A 200 -0.26 16.29 3.76
CA MET A 200 -1.53 16.92 3.39
C MET A 200 -2.74 15.99 3.55
N ARG A 201 -2.50 14.69 3.71
CA ARG A 201 -3.52 13.68 4.01
C ARG A 201 -3.78 13.54 5.52
N LEU A 202 -2.87 13.99 6.38
CA LEU A 202 -3.10 14.00 7.82
C LEU A 202 -4.26 14.96 8.13
N GLY A 203 -5.40 14.40 8.56
CA GLY A 203 -6.63 15.16 8.85
C GLY A 203 -7.74 15.06 7.80
N LYS A 204 -7.51 14.43 6.64
CA LYS A 204 -8.56 14.17 5.65
C LYS A 204 -9.13 12.76 5.84
N TYR A 205 -10.45 12.65 6.09
CA TYR A 205 -11.14 11.37 6.34
C TYR A 205 -11.30 10.56 5.03
N ASN A 206 -10.83 9.31 5.07
CA ASN A 206 -11.21 8.16 4.24
C ASN A 206 -11.25 8.35 2.71
N HIS A 207 -10.17 7.92 2.05
CA HIS A 207 -10.16 7.72 0.60
C HIS A 207 -10.45 6.25 0.30
N LEU A 208 -11.73 5.88 0.31
CA LEU A 208 -12.18 4.52 0.02
C LEU A 208 -11.87 4.08 -1.41
N ASP A 209 -11.66 5.01 -2.34
CA ASP A 209 -11.53 4.74 -3.78
C ASP A 209 -10.08 4.82 -4.29
N ARG A 210 -9.09 4.82 -3.38
CA ARG A 210 -7.66 4.89 -3.76
C ARG A 210 -7.10 3.57 -4.26
N LEU A 211 -6.14 3.64 -5.18
CA LEU A 211 -5.29 2.50 -5.54
C LEU A 211 -4.13 2.41 -4.54
N PRO A 212 -4.00 1.36 -3.71
CA PRO A 212 -2.97 1.28 -2.68
C PRO A 212 -1.67 0.62 -3.16
N VAL A 213 -1.70 -0.13 -4.27
CA VAL A 213 -0.56 -0.91 -4.74
C VAL A 213 0.10 -0.21 -5.94
N PRO A 214 1.44 -0.19 -6.01
CA PRO A 214 2.15 0.00 -7.26
C PRO A 214 1.70 -1.05 -8.29
N GLN A 215 0.94 -0.61 -9.29
CA GLN A 215 0.19 -1.50 -10.21
C GLN A 215 1.05 -2.28 -11.23
N LEU A 216 2.37 -2.12 -11.16
CA LEU A 216 3.32 -2.99 -11.87
C LEU A 216 3.72 -4.24 -11.07
N ARG A 217 3.27 -4.37 -9.82
CA ARG A 217 3.43 -5.62 -9.09
C ARG A 217 2.39 -6.61 -9.59
N MET A 218 2.84 -7.78 -10.05
CA MET A 218 1.98 -8.97 -10.23
C MET A 218 1.54 -9.48 -8.84
N ALA A 219 0.73 -8.70 -8.15
CA ALA A 219 0.30 -8.98 -6.79
C ALA A 219 -1.13 -8.47 -6.58
N VAL A 220 -1.95 -9.33 -5.99
CA VAL A 220 -3.28 -8.97 -5.49
C VAL A 220 -3.16 -8.70 -4.01
N SER A 221 -3.86 -7.69 -3.51
CA SER A 221 -3.89 -7.40 -2.07
C SER A 221 -5.30 -7.19 -1.54
N TYR A 222 -5.48 -7.43 -0.25
CA TYR A 222 -6.73 -7.14 0.45
C TYR A 222 -6.49 -6.08 1.52
N ASP A 223 -7.20 -4.95 1.41
CA ASP A 223 -7.20 -3.89 2.41
C ASP A 223 -8.33 -4.12 3.42
N VAL A 224 -7.95 -4.47 4.65
CA VAL A 224 -8.86 -4.75 5.76
C VAL A 224 -9.69 -3.51 6.15
N TYR A 225 -9.13 -2.31 6.03
CA TYR A 225 -9.78 -1.06 6.46
C TYR A 225 -10.79 -0.56 5.44
N ARG A 226 -10.47 -0.75 4.15
CA ARG A 226 -11.38 -0.39 3.06
C ARG A 226 -12.34 -1.52 2.70
N ASN A 227 -12.10 -2.72 3.25
CA ASN A 227 -12.77 -3.96 2.86
C ASN A 227 -12.79 -4.10 1.34
N ALA A 228 -11.60 -4.00 0.74
CA ALA A 228 -11.40 -3.93 -0.70
C ALA A 228 -10.33 -4.91 -1.16
N ILE A 229 -10.55 -5.50 -2.34
CA ILE A 229 -9.53 -6.24 -3.08
C ILE A 229 -8.96 -5.27 -4.12
N ASP A 230 -7.65 -5.11 -4.10
CA ASP A 230 -6.92 -4.27 -5.02
C ASP A 230 -6.19 -5.15 -6.04
N LEU A 231 -6.53 -4.91 -7.32
CA LEU A 231 -5.97 -5.57 -8.49
C LEU A 231 -5.21 -4.58 -9.38
#